data_AF-A0A1G8CVS7-F1
#
_entry.id   AF-A0A1G8CVS7-F1
#
_cell.length_a   1.000
_cell.length_b   1.000
_cell.length_c   1.000
_cell.angle_alpha   90.00
_cell.angle_beta   90.00
_cell.angle_gamma   90.00
#
_symmetry.space_group_name_H-M   'P 1'
#
loop_
_entity.id
_entity.type
_entity.pdbx_description
1 polymer ?
#
loop_
_entity_poly.entity_id
_entity_poly.type
_entity_poly.pdbx_seq_one_letter_code
_entity_poly.pdbx_strand_id
1 'polypeptide(L)'
;MNFPYVYRNIPWKESVFKQSGRVLVSMEGMIRESRLDLLNHEGSKLSAYHIYAVLKVALTEEWVQTMEQLHRNRQNQWKAEKFLSPEGEKEYRLYTISQKEPVCSSVITISNNQIHDFSIRLEDAAPLLKKIMEDYPPVFLQRYRNHPLNHHFPSLYYLDAKNLKFLKLPDPIKEQRERTQRIIVYEDVLSSGISQAGETSGILETIEAIKCLEVLQA
;
A
#
# COMPACT_ATOMS: atom_id res chain seq x y z
N MET A 1 -21.44 -19.24 9.52
CA MET A 1 -21.80 -17.82 9.79
C MET A 1 -21.00 -16.94 8.84
N ASN A 2 -21.63 -15.99 8.15
CA ASN A 2 -20.89 -14.98 7.38
C ASN A 2 -20.48 -13.85 8.34
N PHE A 3 -19.22 -13.80 8.72
CA PHE A 3 -18.68 -12.66 9.48
C PHE A 3 -18.71 -11.41 8.59
N PRO A 4 -19.11 -10.22 9.05
CA PRO A 4 -19.07 -9.02 8.23
C PRO A 4 -17.61 -8.63 7.90
N TYR A 5 -17.38 -8.02 6.73
CA TYR A 5 -16.14 -7.31 6.44
C TYR A 5 -16.12 -6.01 7.24
N VAL A 6 -15.03 -5.72 7.95
CA VAL A 6 -14.93 -4.54 8.82
C VAL A 6 -13.87 -3.59 8.30
N TYR A 7 -14.26 -2.37 7.97
CA TYR A 7 -13.35 -1.34 7.48
C TYR A 7 -13.27 -0.17 8.46
N ARG A 8 -12.06 0.38 8.60
CA ARG A 8 -11.82 1.67 9.24
C ARG A 8 -12.09 2.77 8.22
N ASN A 9 -13.10 3.58 8.47
CA ASN A 9 -13.41 4.76 7.68
C ASN A 9 -12.58 5.95 8.15
N ILE A 10 -11.66 6.39 7.30
CA ILE A 10 -10.68 7.44 7.59
C ILE A 10 -10.97 8.62 6.67
N PRO A 11 -11.62 9.67 7.19
CA PRO A 11 -11.70 10.94 6.50
C PRO A 11 -10.31 11.60 6.49
N TRP A 12 -9.97 12.18 5.35
CA TRP A 12 -8.72 12.88 5.15
C TRP A 12 -8.96 14.17 4.38
N LYS A 13 -8.17 15.18 4.71
CA LYS A 13 -8.17 16.47 4.02
C LYS A 13 -6.74 16.94 3.84
N GLU A 14 -6.49 17.47 2.65
CA GLU A 14 -5.21 17.95 2.19
C GLU A 14 -5.32 19.46 1.87
N SER A 15 -4.43 20.24 2.46
CA SER A 15 -4.49 21.72 2.42
C SER A 15 -3.98 22.35 1.13
N VAL A 16 -2.93 21.79 0.52
CA VAL A 16 -2.20 22.39 -0.62
C VAL A 16 -3.06 22.36 -1.89
N PHE A 17 -3.51 21.18 -2.27
CA PHE A 17 -4.32 20.91 -3.46
C PHE A 17 -5.83 21.03 -3.16
N LYS A 18 -6.19 21.37 -1.91
CA LYS A 18 -7.58 21.48 -1.44
C LYS A 18 -8.39 20.21 -1.72
N GLN A 19 -7.73 19.06 -1.65
CA GLN A 19 -8.37 17.75 -1.85
C GLN A 19 -8.88 17.21 -0.52
N SER A 20 -9.94 16.43 -0.56
CA SER A 20 -10.45 15.72 0.61
C SER A 20 -11.24 14.51 0.19
N GLY A 21 -11.28 13.51 1.06
CA GLY A 21 -12.05 12.31 0.82
C GLY A 21 -12.15 11.43 2.04
N ARG A 22 -12.64 10.21 1.81
CA ARG A 22 -12.67 9.14 2.79
C ARG A 22 -12.09 7.89 2.17
N VAL A 23 -11.21 7.23 2.91
CA VAL A 23 -10.73 5.89 2.56
C VAL A 23 -11.21 4.88 3.59
N LEU A 24 -11.57 3.71 3.11
CA LEU A 24 -11.88 2.55 3.92
C LEU A 24 -10.67 1.64 3.88
N VAL A 25 -10.10 1.35 5.05
CA VAL A 25 -8.95 0.45 5.18
C VAL A 25 -9.36 -0.76 5.98
N SER A 26 -9.03 -1.95 5.49
CA SER A 26 -9.21 -3.20 6.22
C SER A 26 -7.94 -4.04 6.16
N MET A 27 -7.60 -4.66 7.28
CA MET A 27 -6.57 -5.67 7.37
C MET A 27 -7.23 -6.92 7.92
N GLU A 28 -7.66 -7.80 7.04
CA GLU A 28 -8.36 -9.04 7.42
C GLU A 28 -7.36 -10.17 7.56
N GLY A 29 -7.42 -10.89 8.69
CA GLY A 29 -6.57 -12.04 8.98
C GLY A 29 -7.25 -13.02 9.94
N MET A 30 -6.82 -14.28 9.87
CA MET A 30 -7.27 -15.48 10.61
C MET A 30 -8.69 -16.03 10.34
N ILE A 31 -9.66 -15.23 9.91
CA ILE A 31 -11.04 -15.72 9.59
C ILE A 31 -11.31 -15.76 8.07
N ARG A 32 -10.59 -14.95 7.29
CA ARG A 32 -10.76 -14.75 5.84
C ARG A 32 -9.40 -14.81 5.15
N GLU A 33 -9.39 -14.65 3.82
CA GLU A 33 -8.13 -14.43 3.07
C GLU A 33 -7.33 -13.29 3.71
N SER A 34 -6.07 -13.56 4.03
CA SER A 34 -5.16 -12.62 4.69
C SER A 34 -4.80 -11.48 3.74
N ARG A 35 -5.53 -10.36 3.79
CA ARG A 35 -5.40 -9.26 2.83
C ARG A 35 -5.47 -7.86 3.47
N LEU A 36 -4.77 -6.93 2.84
CA LEU A 36 -4.85 -5.50 3.07
C LEU A 36 -5.67 -4.87 1.94
N ASP A 37 -6.79 -4.27 2.30
CA ASP A 37 -7.71 -3.61 1.39
C ASP A 37 -7.70 -2.10 1.66
N LEU A 38 -7.65 -1.31 0.59
CA LEU A 38 -7.87 0.13 0.62
C LEU A 38 -8.87 0.49 -0.47
N LEU A 39 -9.95 1.16 -0.06
CA LEU A 39 -11.02 1.60 -0.94
C LEU A 39 -11.23 3.10 -0.79
N ASN A 40 -11.16 3.84 -1.89
CA ASN A 40 -11.56 5.24 -1.96
C ASN A 40 -13.10 5.30 -1.97
N HIS A 41 -13.69 5.82 -0.90
CA HIS A 41 -15.13 5.71 -0.66
C HIS A 41 -15.91 6.97 -0.98
N GLU A 42 -15.36 8.14 -0.64
CA GLU A 42 -15.98 9.44 -0.92
C GLU A 42 -14.91 10.47 -1.28
N GLY A 43 -15.27 11.45 -2.12
CA GLY A 43 -14.39 12.57 -2.48
C GLY A 43 -13.25 12.17 -3.42
N SER A 44 -12.11 12.85 -3.28
CA SER A 44 -10.92 12.57 -4.08
C SER A 44 -10.30 11.22 -3.72
N LYS A 45 -9.50 10.65 -4.64
CA LYS A 45 -8.64 9.50 -4.33
C LYS A 45 -7.47 9.92 -3.45
N LEU A 46 -7.04 9.02 -2.56
CA LEU A 46 -5.94 9.29 -1.63
C LEU A 46 -4.62 9.50 -2.38
N SER A 47 -3.86 10.53 -2.00
CA SER A 47 -2.51 10.72 -2.53
C SER A 47 -1.56 9.61 -2.05
N ALA A 48 -0.67 9.15 -2.93
CA ALA A 48 0.37 8.17 -2.65
C ALA A 48 1.26 8.56 -1.46
N TYR A 49 1.56 9.85 -1.31
CA TYR A 49 2.34 10.41 -0.20
C TYR A 49 1.69 10.21 1.18
N HIS A 50 0.42 9.81 1.22
CA HIS A 50 -0.34 9.65 2.46
C HIS A 50 -0.55 8.21 2.88
N ILE A 51 -0.12 7.24 2.08
CA ILE A 51 -0.39 5.83 2.37
C ILE A 51 0.13 5.43 3.74
N TYR A 52 1.37 5.81 4.09
CA TYR A 52 1.96 5.50 5.39
C TYR A 52 1.10 6.02 6.55
N ALA A 53 0.70 7.28 6.45
CA ALA A 53 0.03 7.96 7.54
C ALA A 53 -1.44 7.50 7.67
N VAL A 54 -2.11 7.20 6.56
CA VAL A 54 -3.43 6.53 6.56
C VAL A 54 -3.34 5.14 7.18
N LEU A 55 -2.36 4.30 6.80
CA LEU A 55 -2.20 2.97 7.38
C LEU A 55 -1.87 3.04 8.87
N LYS A 56 -1.04 4.01 9.29
CA LYS A 56 -0.75 4.25 10.72
C LYS A 56 -2.02 4.60 11.52
N VAL A 57 -2.97 5.34 10.94
CA VAL A 57 -4.25 5.67 11.61
C VAL A 57 -5.22 4.48 11.57
N ALA A 58 -5.22 3.71 10.49
CA ALA A 58 -6.11 2.56 10.31
C ALA A 58 -5.75 1.37 11.19
N LEU A 59 -4.45 1.11 11.32
CA LEU A 59 -3.89 -0.12 11.85
C LEU A 59 -3.27 0.10 13.23
N THR A 60 -2.73 -0.96 13.82
CA THR A 60 -2.05 -0.90 15.12
C THR A 60 -0.72 -0.14 15.03
N GLU A 61 -0.17 0.31 16.16
CA GLU A 61 1.11 1.05 16.19
C GLU A 61 2.27 0.25 15.58
N GLU A 62 2.22 -1.08 15.66
CA GLU A 62 3.24 -2.01 15.16
C GLU A 62 2.91 -2.61 13.77
N TRP A 63 2.06 -1.93 12.98
CA TRP A 63 1.59 -2.48 11.71
C TRP A 63 2.72 -2.80 10.72
N VAL A 64 3.79 -1.98 10.71
CA VAL A 64 4.95 -2.19 9.82
C VAL A 64 5.69 -3.48 10.20
N GLN A 65 5.97 -3.65 11.50
CA GLN A 65 6.63 -4.85 12.03
C GLN A 65 5.77 -6.09 11.79
N THR A 66 4.44 -5.96 11.95
CA THR A 66 3.49 -7.04 11.69
C THR A 66 3.55 -7.46 10.22
N MET A 67 3.51 -6.50 9.27
CA MET A 67 3.59 -6.82 7.84
C MET A 67 4.95 -7.41 7.45
N GLU A 68 6.04 -6.89 8.01
CA GLU A 68 7.39 -7.41 7.78
C GLU A 68 7.53 -8.85 8.30
N GLN A 69 6.98 -9.15 9.48
CA GLN A 69 6.98 -10.50 10.04
C GLN A 69 6.15 -11.46 9.18
N LEU A 70 4.97 -11.02 8.72
CA LEU A 70 4.14 -11.81 7.80
C LEU A 70 4.87 -12.08 6.48
N HIS A 71 5.58 -11.09 5.94
CA HIS A 71 6.39 -11.23 4.74
C HIS A 71 7.54 -12.23 4.92
N ARG A 72 8.29 -12.15 6.04
CA ARG A 72 9.38 -13.09 6.36
C ARG A 72 8.90 -14.53 6.55
N ASN A 73 7.63 -14.75 6.85
CA ASN A 73 7.07 -16.10 6.96
C ASN A 73 6.73 -16.74 5.59
N ARG A 74 6.95 -16.01 4.49
CA ARG A 74 6.66 -16.47 3.13
C ARG A 74 7.55 -17.66 2.74
N GLN A 75 6.94 -18.62 2.03
CA GLN A 75 7.58 -19.88 1.62
C GLN A 75 8.16 -19.85 0.21
N ASN A 76 7.73 -18.89 -0.62
CA ASN A 76 8.10 -18.81 -2.03
C ASN A 76 9.04 -17.62 -2.26
N GLN A 77 9.92 -17.79 -3.25
CA GLN A 77 10.68 -16.69 -3.83
C GLN A 77 9.74 -15.60 -4.35
N TRP A 78 10.25 -14.38 -4.38
CA TRP A 78 9.42 -13.23 -4.72
C TRP A 78 10.21 -12.15 -5.44
N LYS A 79 9.48 -11.29 -6.14
CA LYS A 79 10.03 -10.12 -6.80
C LYS A 79 9.01 -8.99 -6.76
N ALA A 80 9.43 -7.82 -6.29
CA ALA A 80 8.64 -6.60 -6.39
C ALA A 80 9.16 -5.76 -7.57
N GLU A 81 8.26 -5.21 -8.38
CA GLU A 81 8.62 -4.33 -9.50
C GLU A 81 7.66 -3.16 -9.64
N LYS A 82 8.15 -2.12 -10.34
CA LYS A 82 7.35 -1.02 -10.85
C LYS A 82 7.25 -1.18 -12.36
N PHE A 83 6.03 -1.27 -12.85
CA PHE A 83 5.69 -1.25 -14.27
C PHE A 83 5.04 0.10 -14.60
N LEU A 84 5.44 0.73 -15.69
CA LEU A 84 4.80 1.96 -16.19
C LEU A 84 3.90 1.58 -17.36
N SER A 85 2.59 1.82 -17.23
CA SER A 85 1.65 1.57 -18.31
C SER A 85 1.83 2.59 -19.44
N PRO A 86 1.45 2.25 -20.69
CA PRO A 86 1.44 3.20 -21.81
C PRO A 86 0.63 4.47 -21.53
N GLU A 87 -0.41 4.35 -20.71
CA GLU A 87 -1.29 5.45 -20.28
C GLU A 87 -0.69 6.30 -19.17
N GLY A 88 0.52 5.99 -18.70
CA GLY A 88 1.25 6.72 -17.67
C GLY A 88 0.94 6.27 -16.23
N GLU A 89 0.22 5.17 -16.04
CA GLU A 89 -0.06 4.64 -14.72
C GLU A 89 1.14 3.86 -14.17
N LYS A 90 1.46 4.05 -12.89
CA LYS A 90 2.50 3.26 -12.20
C LYS A 90 1.84 2.09 -11.51
N GLU A 91 2.19 0.88 -11.91
CA GLU A 91 1.77 -0.35 -11.25
C GLU A 91 2.92 -0.94 -10.45
N TYR A 92 2.72 -1.08 -9.15
CA TYR A 92 3.62 -1.77 -8.24
C TYR A 92 3.12 -3.19 -8.11
N ARG A 93 3.87 -4.14 -8.66
CA ARG A 93 3.47 -5.54 -8.77
C ARG A 93 4.37 -6.41 -7.92
N LEU A 94 3.78 -7.38 -7.23
CA LEU A 94 4.51 -8.46 -6.59
C LEU A 94 4.29 -9.77 -7.33
N TYR A 95 5.40 -10.42 -7.67
CA TYR A 95 5.43 -11.73 -8.26
C TYR A 95 5.80 -12.78 -7.22
N THR A 96 5.03 -13.86 -7.17
CA THR A 96 5.34 -15.08 -6.42
C THR A 96 5.89 -16.11 -7.37
N ILE A 97 7.05 -16.67 -7.05
CA ILE A 97 7.70 -17.68 -7.89
C ILE A 97 7.49 -19.04 -7.22
N SER A 98 6.64 -19.85 -7.83
CA SER A 98 6.40 -21.23 -7.40
C SER A 98 7.23 -22.19 -8.25
N GLN A 99 7.33 -23.46 -7.85
CA GLN A 99 8.03 -24.50 -8.61
C GLN A 99 7.49 -24.72 -10.02
N LYS A 100 6.26 -24.28 -10.32
CA LYS A 100 5.59 -24.53 -11.61
C LYS A 100 5.69 -23.32 -12.52
N GLU A 101 5.19 -22.16 -12.09
CA GLU A 101 5.20 -20.91 -12.87
C GLU A 101 5.12 -19.69 -11.95
N PRO A 102 5.58 -18.51 -12.39
CA PRO A 102 5.41 -17.27 -11.66
C PRO A 102 4.01 -16.69 -11.80
N VAL A 103 3.53 -16.06 -10.73
CA VAL A 103 2.21 -15.43 -10.69
C VAL A 103 2.27 -14.04 -10.08
N CYS A 104 1.52 -13.10 -10.64
CA CYS A 104 1.32 -11.79 -10.03
C CYS A 104 0.35 -11.95 -8.85
N SER A 105 0.84 -11.84 -7.62
CA SER A 105 0.02 -12.10 -6.43
C SER A 105 -0.68 -10.86 -5.89
N SER A 106 -0.10 -9.67 -6.11
CA SER A 106 -0.61 -8.40 -5.62
C SER A 106 -0.21 -7.24 -6.53
N VAL A 107 -1.09 -6.25 -6.67
CA VAL A 107 -0.85 -5.02 -7.44
C VAL A 107 -1.39 -3.81 -6.68
N ILE A 108 -0.64 -2.71 -6.73
CA ILE A 108 -1.13 -1.36 -6.38
C ILE A 108 -0.89 -0.45 -7.58
N THR A 109 -1.95 0.20 -8.05
CA THR A 109 -1.87 1.15 -9.17
C THR A 109 -1.94 2.58 -8.66
N ILE A 110 -1.09 3.45 -9.20
CA ILE A 110 -1.04 4.88 -8.89
C ILE A 110 -1.07 5.66 -10.21
N SER A 111 -2.03 6.57 -10.35
CA SER A 111 -2.10 7.52 -11.46
C SER A 111 -2.26 8.94 -10.93
N ASN A 112 -1.58 9.91 -11.54
CA ASN A 112 -1.57 11.31 -11.08
C ASN A 112 -1.27 11.46 -9.57
N ASN A 113 -0.33 10.66 -9.05
CA ASN A 113 0.04 10.59 -7.63
C ASN A 113 -1.11 10.19 -6.68
N GLN A 114 -2.20 9.63 -7.20
CA GLN A 114 -3.35 9.13 -6.45
C GLN A 114 -3.42 7.61 -6.54
N ILE A 115 -3.68 6.98 -5.39
CA ILE A 115 -3.76 5.53 -5.25
C ILE A 115 -5.15 5.07 -5.69
N HIS A 116 -5.21 4.10 -6.60
CA HIS A 116 -6.45 3.41 -6.94
C HIS A 116 -6.86 2.45 -5.82
N ASP A 117 -8.10 1.96 -5.86
CA ASP A 117 -8.52 0.91 -4.93
C ASP A 117 -7.62 -0.31 -5.10
N PHE A 118 -7.26 -0.96 -3.99
CA PHE A 118 -6.45 -2.16 -4.06
C PHE A 118 -6.84 -3.17 -3.00
N SER A 119 -6.46 -4.41 -3.29
CA SER A 119 -6.55 -5.53 -2.38
C SER A 119 -5.31 -6.37 -2.60
N ILE A 120 -4.44 -6.47 -1.60
CA ILE A 120 -3.16 -7.19 -1.70
C ILE A 120 -3.06 -8.22 -0.58
N ARG A 121 -2.24 -9.26 -0.76
CA ARG A 121 -1.96 -10.21 0.32
C ARG A 121 -1.16 -9.52 1.42
N LEU A 122 -1.40 -9.87 2.69
CA LEU A 122 -0.62 -9.27 3.79
C LEU A 122 0.88 -9.57 3.70
N GLU A 123 1.24 -10.79 3.27
CA GLU A 123 2.63 -11.18 3.00
C GLU A 123 3.28 -10.38 1.86
N ASP A 124 2.50 -9.72 1.00
CA ASP A 124 2.99 -8.93 -0.13
C ASP A 124 3.03 -7.42 0.20
N ALA A 125 2.43 -7.00 1.31
CA ALA A 125 2.22 -5.59 1.62
C ALA A 125 3.53 -4.85 1.89
N ALA A 126 4.42 -5.39 2.71
CA ALA A 126 5.69 -4.76 3.06
C ALA A 126 6.58 -4.42 1.84
N PRO A 127 6.92 -5.35 0.94
CA PRO A 127 7.75 -5.03 -0.23
C PRO A 127 7.09 -4.06 -1.22
N LEU A 128 5.76 -4.13 -1.39
CA LEU A 128 5.04 -3.18 -2.26
C LEU A 128 5.01 -1.77 -1.67
N LEU A 129 4.68 -1.65 -0.38
CA LEU A 129 4.65 -0.38 0.32
C LEU A 129 6.04 0.27 0.37
N LYS A 130 7.10 -0.52 0.54
CA LYS A 130 8.49 -0.05 0.42
C LYS A 130 8.73 0.66 -0.91
N LYS A 131 8.44 -0.01 -2.04
CA LYS A 131 8.64 0.60 -3.38
C LYS A 131 7.82 1.86 -3.58
N ILE A 132 6.58 1.88 -3.08
CA ILE A 132 5.74 3.08 -3.14
C ILE A 132 6.37 4.19 -2.31
N MET A 133 6.87 3.93 -1.10
CA MET A 133 7.51 4.94 -0.26
C MET A 133 8.84 5.44 -0.81
N GLU A 134 9.56 4.63 -1.61
CA GLU A 134 10.75 5.09 -2.32
C GLU A 134 10.39 6.12 -3.41
N ASP A 135 9.28 5.92 -4.12
CA ASP A 135 8.81 6.85 -5.17
C ASP A 135 7.97 8.02 -4.61
N TYR A 136 7.33 7.81 -3.46
CA TYR A 136 6.39 8.71 -2.79
C TYR A 136 6.74 8.79 -1.28
N PRO A 137 7.87 9.42 -0.93
CA PRO A 137 8.38 9.42 0.44
C PRO A 137 7.37 10.05 1.40
N PRO A 138 6.93 9.32 2.45
CA PRO A 138 6.06 9.87 3.47
C PRO A 138 6.83 10.90 4.31
N VAL A 139 6.13 11.96 4.75
CA VAL A 139 6.73 12.99 5.61
C VAL A 139 6.52 12.68 7.08
N PHE A 140 7.60 12.46 7.82
CA PHE A 140 7.56 12.11 9.25
C PHE A 140 7.64 13.34 10.17
N LEU A 141 8.52 14.30 9.85
CA LEU A 141 8.76 15.48 10.69
C LEU A 141 7.77 16.61 10.39
N GLN A 142 7.16 17.16 11.45
CA GLN A 142 6.18 18.26 11.34
C GLN A 142 6.75 19.51 10.65
N ARG A 143 8.02 19.85 10.91
CA ARG A 143 8.68 21.03 10.30
C ARG A 143 8.73 20.98 8.78
N TYR A 144 8.81 19.79 8.18
CA TYR A 144 8.80 19.61 6.73
C TYR A 144 7.41 19.75 6.13
N ARG A 145 6.36 19.38 6.89
CA ARG A 145 4.96 19.59 6.47
C ARG A 145 4.57 21.06 6.41
N ASN A 146 5.21 21.89 7.23
CA ASN A 146 4.88 23.32 7.38
C ASN A 146 5.89 24.24 6.68
N HIS A 147 6.88 23.69 5.97
CA HIS A 147 7.93 24.50 5.34
C HIS A 147 7.40 25.20 4.07
N PRO A 148 7.60 26.52 3.88
CA PRO A 148 7.05 27.27 2.75
C PRO A 148 7.51 26.77 1.38
N LEU A 149 8.72 26.20 1.27
CA LEU A 149 9.22 25.63 0.01
C LEU A 149 8.72 24.20 -0.26
N ASN A 150 8.06 23.57 0.71
CA ASN A 150 7.55 22.20 0.64
C ASN A 150 6.08 22.14 0.23
N HIS A 151 5.64 23.05 -0.65
CA HIS A 151 4.29 23.03 -1.24
C HIS A 151 3.93 21.72 -1.96
N HIS A 152 4.86 20.79 -2.12
CA HIS A 152 4.62 19.46 -2.71
C HIS A 152 4.23 18.39 -1.68
N PHE A 153 4.43 18.66 -0.38
CA PHE A 153 4.18 17.69 0.68
C PHE A 153 2.86 17.97 1.38
N PRO A 154 1.86 17.12 1.19
CA PRO A 154 0.52 17.49 1.57
C PRO A 154 0.31 17.31 3.09
N SER A 155 -0.41 18.22 3.76
CA SER A 155 -0.66 18.12 5.20
C SER A 155 -2.02 17.46 5.46
N LEU A 156 -2.05 16.36 6.23
CA LEU A 156 -3.27 15.62 6.53
C LEU A 156 -3.85 15.96 7.89
N TYR A 157 -5.15 16.25 7.87
CA TYR A 157 -6.00 16.30 9.05
C TYR A 157 -6.87 15.03 9.05
N TYR A 158 -6.69 14.21 10.08
CA TYR A 158 -7.52 13.04 10.33
C TYR A 158 -8.65 13.44 11.28
N LEU A 159 -9.89 13.11 10.92
CA LEU A 159 -11.03 13.17 11.86
C LEU A 159 -11.25 11.78 12.47
N ASP A 160 -12.13 11.69 13.49
CA ASP A 160 -12.45 10.46 14.20
C ASP A 160 -12.77 9.29 13.23
N ALA A 161 -11.91 8.28 13.23
CA ALA A 161 -12.08 7.08 12.44
C ALA A 161 -13.20 6.21 13.01
N LYS A 162 -14.12 5.75 12.15
CA LYS A 162 -15.25 4.91 12.55
C LYS A 162 -15.21 3.56 11.85
N ASN A 163 -15.70 2.52 12.50
CA ASN A 163 -15.84 1.22 11.86
C ASN A 163 -17.10 1.19 10.99
N LEU A 164 -16.95 0.74 9.75
CA LEU A 164 -18.05 0.37 8.87
C LEU A 164 -18.05 -1.14 8.66
N LYS A 165 -19.23 -1.72 8.55
CA LYS A 165 -19.43 -3.16 8.37
C LYS A 165 -20.14 -3.41 7.05
N PHE A 166 -19.63 -4.36 6.26
CA PHE A 166 -20.23 -4.79 5.01
C PHE A 166 -20.56 -6.28 5.08
N LEU A 167 -21.74 -6.67 4.61
CA LEU A 167 -22.15 -8.08 4.56
C LEU A 167 -21.51 -8.83 3.39
N LYS A 168 -21.11 -8.10 2.35
CA LYS A 168 -20.44 -8.61 1.14
C LYS A 168 -19.16 -7.82 0.90
N LEU A 169 -18.25 -8.41 0.14
CA LEU A 169 -17.03 -7.73 -0.28
C LEU A 169 -17.44 -6.56 -1.20
N PRO A 170 -16.92 -5.34 -1.00
CA PRO A 170 -17.18 -4.24 -1.92
C PRO A 170 -16.77 -4.60 -3.36
N ASP A 171 -17.60 -4.23 -4.33
CA ASP A 171 -17.37 -4.58 -5.74
C ASP A 171 -16.01 -4.09 -6.28
N PRO A 172 -15.54 -2.86 -5.99
CA PRO A 172 -14.22 -2.42 -6.46
C PRO A 172 -13.08 -3.30 -5.94
N ILE A 173 -13.19 -3.80 -4.70
CA ILE A 173 -12.20 -4.72 -4.12
C ILE A 173 -12.24 -6.07 -4.83
N LYS A 174 -13.44 -6.57 -5.17
CA LYS A 174 -13.61 -7.80 -5.95
C LYS A 174 -13.00 -7.68 -7.35
N GLU A 175 -13.28 -6.58 -8.04
CA GLU A 175 -12.75 -6.28 -9.37
C GLU A 175 -11.21 -6.22 -9.37
N GLN A 176 -10.59 -5.61 -8.36
CA GLN A 176 -9.14 -5.55 -8.24
C GLN A 176 -8.50 -6.92 -8.02
N ARG A 177 -9.13 -7.79 -7.22
CA ARG A 177 -8.68 -9.17 -7.04
C ARG A 177 -8.75 -9.95 -8.36
N GLU A 178 -9.86 -9.83 -9.09
CA GLU A 178 -10.04 -10.47 -10.40
C GLU A 178 -9.05 -9.93 -11.45
N ARG A 179 -8.81 -8.61 -11.50
CA ARG A 179 -7.82 -7.99 -12.38
C ARG A 179 -6.43 -8.55 -12.11
N THR A 180 -6.01 -8.59 -10.85
CA THR A 180 -4.68 -9.10 -10.45
C THR A 180 -4.46 -10.54 -10.92
N GLN A 181 -5.48 -11.40 -10.76
CA GLN A 181 -5.42 -12.81 -11.18
C GLN A 181 -5.32 -13.00 -12.71
N ARG A 182 -5.74 -12.02 -13.50
CA ARG A 182 -5.68 -12.06 -14.98
C ARG A 182 -4.34 -11.60 -15.54
N ILE A 183 -3.42 -11.09 -14.71
CA ILE A 183 -2.11 -10.62 -15.17
C ILE A 183 -1.26 -11.82 -15.56
N ILE A 184 -0.92 -11.89 -16.84
CA ILE A 184 0.02 -12.87 -17.39
C ILE A 184 1.44 -12.41 -17.06
N VAL A 185 2.24 -13.32 -16.51
CA VAL A 185 3.65 -13.08 -16.15
C VAL A 185 4.53 -13.80 -17.16
N TYR A 186 5.37 -13.03 -17.85
CA TYR A 186 6.35 -13.58 -18.78
C TYR A 186 7.60 -14.06 -18.01
N GLU A 187 8.27 -15.10 -18.51
CA GLU A 187 9.44 -15.71 -17.83
C GLU A 187 10.62 -14.73 -17.70
N ASP A 188 10.76 -13.79 -18.64
CA ASP A 188 11.84 -12.80 -18.68
C ASP A 188 11.77 -11.79 -17.52
N VAL A 189 10.56 -11.52 -17.01
CA VAL A 189 10.32 -10.71 -15.81
C VAL A 189 11.07 -11.26 -14.59
N LEU A 190 11.43 -12.55 -14.60
CA LEU A 190 12.17 -13.19 -13.50
C LEU A 190 13.65 -13.45 -13.79
N SER A 191 14.18 -12.97 -14.91
CA SER A 191 15.59 -13.16 -15.27
C SER A 191 16.59 -12.59 -14.25
N SER A 192 16.16 -11.64 -13.40
CA SER A 192 17.00 -11.03 -12.36
C SER A 192 16.16 -10.40 -11.24
N GLY A 193 16.80 -10.08 -10.11
CA GLY A 193 16.17 -9.34 -9.01
C GLY A 193 15.16 -10.15 -8.17
N ILE A 194 15.29 -11.48 -8.18
CA ILE A 194 14.52 -12.37 -7.32
C ILE A 194 15.11 -12.37 -5.92
N SER A 195 14.24 -12.20 -4.92
CA SER A 195 14.56 -12.41 -3.50
C SER A 195 14.17 -13.81 -3.04
N GLN A 196 14.96 -14.35 -2.10
CA GLN A 196 14.67 -15.65 -1.51
C GLN A 196 13.46 -15.60 -0.57
N ALA A 197 12.83 -16.76 -0.37
CA ALA A 197 11.82 -16.94 0.65
C ALA A 197 12.41 -16.60 2.03
N GLY A 198 11.65 -15.89 2.85
CA GLY A 198 12.06 -15.47 4.19
C GLY A 198 13.01 -14.28 4.28
N GLU A 199 13.47 -13.74 3.14
CA GLU A 199 14.19 -12.47 3.15
C GLU A 199 13.31 -11.31 3.63
N THR A 200 13.96 -10.31 4.21
CA THR A 200 13.32 -9.08 4.65
C THR A 200 12.90 -8.24 3.46
N SER A 201 11.79 -7.51 3.55
CA SER A 201 11.40 -6.62 2.46
C SER A 201 12.30 -5.39 2.34
N GLY A 202 12.91 -4.98 3.46
CA GLY A 202 13.69 -3.75 3.59
C GLY A 202 12.84 -2.51 3.93
N ILE A 203 11.55 -2.66 4.25
CA ILE A 203 10.65 -1.51 4.49
C ILE A 203 11.04 -0.69 5.73
N LEU A 204 11.53 -1.35 6.78
CA LEU A 204 11.94 -0.69 8.03
C LEU A 204 13.15 0.21 7.77
N GLU A 205 14.14 -0.33 7.07
CA GLU A 205 15.36 0.35 6.66
C GLU A 205 15.04 1.55 5.75
N THR A 206 14.10 1.40 4.81
CA THR A 206 13.62 2.51 3.98
C THR A 206 12.97 3.61 4.82
N ILE A 207 12.11 3.26 5.77
CA ILE A 207 11.47 4.24 6.67
C ILE A 207 12.52 4.97 7.51
N GLU A 208 13.49 4.26 8.07
CA GLU A 208 14.57 4.86 8.86
C GLU A 208 15.46 5.78 8.02
N ALA A 209 15.81 5.36 6.80
CA ALA A 209 16.58 6.18 5.87
C ALA A 209 15.85 7.49 5.53
N ILE A 210 14.54 7.43 5.24
CA ILE A 210 13.74 8.64 4.94
C ILE A 210 13.70 9.57 6.17
N LYS A 211 13.47 9.03 7.37
CA LYS A 211 13.53 9.83 8.61
C LYS A 211 14.90 10.50 8.79
N CYS A 212 16.00 9.79 8.52
CA CYS A 212 17.35 10.34 8.64
C CYS A 212 17.59 11.46 7.61
N LEU A 213 17.14 11.28 6.36
CA LEU A 213 17.23 12.30 5.32
C LEU A 213 16.48 13.58 5.72
N GLU A 214 15.28 13.45 6.30
CA GLU A 214 14.54 14.60 6.85
C GLU A 214 15.28 15.28 8.02
N VAL A 215 16.09 14.56 8.80
CA VAL A 215 16.91 15.19 9.84
C VAL A 215 18.10 15.94 9.24
N LEU A 216 18.77 15.36 8.24
CA LEU A 216 19.99 15.91 7.63
C LEU A 216 19.74 17.11 6.71
N GLN A 217 18.57 17.17 6.07
CA GLN A 217 18.18 18.29 5.21
C GLN A 217 17.68 19.53 6.00
N ALA A 218 17.68 19.44 7.33
CA ALA A 218 17.10 20.45 8.23
C ALA A 218 18.13 21.41 8.81
#